data_AF-A0A7G8IUJ5-F1
#
_entry.id   AF-A0A7G8IUJ5-F1
#
_cell.length_a   1.000
_cell.length_b   1.000
_cell.length_c   1.000
_cell.angle_alpha   90.00
_cell.angle_beta   90.00
_cell.angle_gamma   90.00
#
_symmetry.space_group_name_H-M   'P 1'
#
loop_
_entity.id
_entity.type
_entity.pdbx_description
1 polymer ?
#
loop_
_entity_poly.entity_id
_entity_poly.type
_entity_poly.pdbx_seq_one_letter_code
_entity_poly.pdbx_strand_id
1 'polypeptide(L)'
;MKRQSLPSLQVWLQTTSVFSVIAGYIVLLVIHADFADLQRKQGHRQLVAALTQRVETAEPQIFSVPWQGRGLQVALMDPGLTQEPQLQAGPAGQQWLVSRSPLVLSTGERRLLQVRQNVSQSLAKQRSSQLLLIAAAVVSILFTSLLLRLVLRRGLLEPLKDLDQQLQALNTSKLGANLVDSVSQPRELRSIAQAFNSLQQRLAKAWERESVFASSVSHELRTPITVILGHAQRLRRQNLPPAAERSAASIRLEAKRMDQLLRVLRDLARSDSAQLQLQLMALDPDQQLLLAYERVLPMAADRLLIPQPADQPHPLLCADRVRLQECLDVLLENALLYSQGTVQMTSEQVGDQMVLHVIDQGPGIPLDERELVVRRFKRGSTAVGTQGSGIGLALADQLMRAMQGDLVIADAKEGGSDLQLRFKLWPDQCLQEEAVR
;
A
#
# COMPACT_ATOMS: atom_id res chain seq x y z
N MET A 1 19.40 -12.63 15.88
CA MET A 1 19.88 -11.39 15.22
C MET A 1 18.82 -10.31 15.36
N LYS A 2 19.05 -9.28 16.18
CA LYS A 2 18.14 -8.12 16.28
C LYS A 2 18.25 -7.32 14.98
N ARG A 3 17.17 -7.25 14.19
CA ARG A 3 17.04 -6.31 13.07
C ARG A 3 17.05 -4.91 13.65
N GLN A 4 18.19 -4.22 13.56
CA GLN A 4 18.22 -2.78 13.78
C GLN A 4 17.40 -2.14 12.65
N SER A 5 16.27 -1.52 13.02
CA SER A 5 15.50 -0.70 12.11
C SER A 5 16.39 0.44 11.63
N LEU A 6 16.71 0.46 10.34
CA LEU A 6 17.39 1.59 9.73
C LEU A 6 16.59 2.87 10.05
N PRO A 7 17.26 3.97 10.44
CA PRO A 7 16.57 5.24 10.66
C PRO A 7 15.84 5.64 9.38
N SER A 8 14.67 6.28 9.53
CA SER A 8 13.91 6.72 8.36
C SER A 8 14.77 7.62 7.49
N LEU A 9 14.65 7.47 6.17
CA LEU A 9 15.41 8.23 5.17
C LEU A 9 15.30 9.76 5.41
N GLN A 10 14.16 10.17 5.98
CA GLN A 10 13.86 11.52 6.44
C GLN A 10 14.77 12.01 7.58
N VAL A 11 15.00 11.18 8.60
CA VAL A 11 15.90 11.51 9.72
C VAL A 11 17.33 11.59 9.23
N TRP A 12 17.74 10.65 8.37
CA TRP A 12 19.11 10.60 7.87
C TRP A 12 19.45 11.84 7.01
N LEU A 13 18.63 12.19 6.02
CA LEU A 13 18.86 13.37 5.16
C LEU A 13 18.81 14.69 5.93
N GLN A 14 17.92 14.82 6.92
CA GLN A 14 17.85 16.02 7.76
C GLN A 14 19.07 16.14 8.68
N THR A 15 19.59 15.05 9.22
CA THR A 15 20.78 15.11 10.08
C THR A 15 22.03 15.52 9.31
N THR A 16 22.30 14.93 8.14
CA THR A 16 23.55 15.16 7.41
C THR A 16 23.68 16.60 6.89
N SER A 17 22.57 17.17 6.40
CA SER A 17 22.54 18.57 5.93
C SER A 17 22.74 19.57 7.06
N VAL A 18 22.10 19.36 8.21
CA VAL A 18 22.24 20.22 9.40
C VAL A 18 23.68 20.17 9.95
N PHE A 19 24.29 18.99 10.02
CA PHE A 19 25.69 18.86 10.46
C PHE A 19 26.68 19.61 9.55
N SER A 20 26.50 19.55 8.23
CA SER A 20 27.36 20.27 7.28
C SER A 20 27.26 21.79 7.45
N VAL A 21 26.05 22.32 7.68
CA VAL A 21 25.85 23.77 7.87
C VAL A 21 26.45 24.23 9.20
N ILE A 22 26.24 23.46 10.28
CA ILE A 22 26.83 23.74 11.58
C ILE A 22 28.36 23.76 11.50
N ALA A 23 28.97 22.76 10.86
CA ALA A 23 30.42 22.70 10.68
C ALA A 23 30.97 23.92 9.92
N GLY A 24 30.29 24.36 8.85
CA GLY A 24 30.66 25.55 8.08
C GLY A 24 30.65 26.84 8.93
N TYR A 25 29.61 27.04 9.73
CA TYR A 25 29.53 28.21 10.62
C TYR A 25 30.56 28.19 11.75
N ILE A 26 30.87 27.01 12.31
CA ILE A 26 31.92 26.87 13.33
C ILE A 26 33.27 27.28 12.77
N VAL A 27 33.65 26.80 11.59
CA VAL A 27 34.92 27.15 10.92
C VAL A 27 34.99 28.66 10.66
N LEU A 28 33.90 29.25 10.15
CA LEU A 28 33.84 30.70 9.88
C LEU A 28 34.03 31.54 11.14
N LEU A 29 33.41 31.15 12.26
CA LEU A 29 33.51 31.86 13.53
C LEU A 29 34.92 31.78 14.14
N VAL A 30 35.56 30.62 14.09
CA VAL A 30 36.94 30.43 14.57
C VAL A 30 37.91 31.28 13.74
N ILE A 31 37.84 31.20 12.41
CA ILE A 31 38.70 31.98 11.52
C ILE A 31 38.53 33.49 11.76
N HIS A 32 37.29 33.96 11.91
CA HIS A 32 37.03 35.38 12.14
C HIS A 32 37.60 35.87 13.48
N ALA A 33 37.51 35.06 14.53
CA ALA A 33 38.07 35.39 15.84
C ALA A 33 39.60 35.48 15.82
N ASP A 34 40.27 34.49 15.22
CA ASP A 34 41.73 34.44 15.12
C ASP A 34 42.28 35.58 14.26
N PHE A 35 41.63 35.88 13.14
CA PHE A 35 42.03 36.98 12.26
C PHE A 35 41.96 38.34 12.96
N ALA A 36 40.92 38.59 13.75
CA ALA A 36 40.78 39.83 14.51
C ALA A 36 41.84 39.96 15.63
N ASP A 37 42.27 38.86 16.23
CA ASP A 37 43.38 38.86 17.20
C ASP A 37 44.72 39.16 16.53
N LEU A 38 45.00 38.50 15.40
CA LEU A 38 46.21 38.72 14.60
C LEU A 38 46.32 40.17 14.12
N GLN A 39 45.24 40.75 13.59
CA GLN A 39 45.24 42.16 13.14
C GLN A 39 45.52 43.13 14.29
N ARG A 40 44.96 42.89 15.49
CA ARG A 40 45.26 43.74 16.67
C ARG A 40 46.73 43.65 17.07
N LYS A 41 47.28 42.44 17.16
CA LYS A 41 48.70 42.25 17.52
C LYS A 41 49.62 42.89 16.48
N GLN A 42 49.31 42.77 15.20
CA GLN A 42 50.07 43.43 14.13
C GLN A 42 49.97 44.96 14.19
N GLY A 43 48.77 45.52 14.35
CA GLY A 43 48.59 46.97 14.49
C GLY A 43 49.32 47.53 15.71
N HIS A 44 49.37 46.77 16.81
CA HIS A 44 50.18 47.13 17.98
C HIS A 44 51.68 47.09 17.72
N ARG A 45 52.18 46.05 17.04
CA ARG A 45 53.60 45.97 16.64
C ARG A 45 54.00 47.15 15.74
N GLN A 46 53.13 47.56 14.81
CA GLN A 46 53.36 48.73 13.95
C GLN A 46 53.40 50.03 14.77
N LEU A 47 52.49 50.20 15.73
CA LEU A 47 52.50 51.32 16.67
C LEU A 47 53.80 51.38 17.47
N VAL A 48 54.24 50.24 18.00
CA VAL A 48 55.49 50.13 18.77
C VAL A 48 56.68 50.49 17.89
N ALA A 49 56.78 49.93 16.68
CA ALA A 49 57.87 50.23 15.75
C ALA A 49 57.94 51.73 15.38
N ALA A 50 56.79 52.36 15.11
CA ALA A 50 56.71 53.78 14.83
C ALA A 50 57.13 54.66 16.03
N LEU A 51 56.81 54.23 17.26
CA LEU A 51 57.24 54.89 18.48
C LEU A 51 58.75 54.71 18.70
N THR A 52 59.28 53.50 18.55
CA THR A 52 60.71 53.20 18.66
C THR A 52 61.52 54.08 17.70
N GLN A 53 61.15 54.12 16.41
CA GLN A 53 61.83 54.94 15.41
C GLN A 53 61.80 56.44 15.74
N ARG A 54 60.67 56.94 16.28
CA ARG A 54 60.56 58.35 16.70
C ARG A 54 61.43 58.67 17.91
N VAL A 55 61.53 57.75 18.87
CA VAL A 55 62.36 57.95 20.07
C VAL A 55 63.85 57.84 19.73
N GLU A 56 64.23 57.02 18.76
CA GLU A 56 65.62 56.91 18.28
C GLU A 56 66.08 58.15 17.49
N THR A 57 65.18 58.80 16.76
CA THR A 57 65.50 59.93 15.86
C THR A 57 65.27 61.31 16.49
N ALA A 58 64.52 61.41 17.60
CA ALA A 58 64.27 62.67 18.30
C ALA A 58 65.35 63.00 19.33
N GLU A 59 65.70 64.28 19.47
CA GLU A 59 66.51 64.75 20.60
C GLU A 59 65.81 64.42 21.93
N PRO A 60 66.55 63.98 22.97
CA PRO A 60 65.99 63.44 24.22
C PRO A 60 65.08 64.42 24.99
N GLN A 61 65.03 65.70 24.61
CA GLN A 61 64.21 66.72 25.25
C GLN A 61 62.76 66.80 24.72
N ILE A 62 62.42 66.19 23.57
CA ILE A 62 61.09 66.33 22.94
C ILE A 62 60.09 65.27 23.43
N PHE A 63 60.55 64.13 23.96
CA PHE A 63 59.72 63.06 24.50
C PHE A 63 59.90 62.94 26.03
N SER A 64 59.04 63.57 26.81
CA SER A 64 58.93 63.31 28.25
C SER A 64 58.25 61.95 28.47
N VAL A 65 59.04 60.87 28.46
CA VAL A 65 58.60 59.56 28.92
C VAL A 65 58.69 59.55 30.45
N PRO A 66 57.62 59.18 31.21
CA PRO A 66 56.41 58.49 30.77
C PRO A 66 55.37 59.38 30.09
N TRP A 67 54.87 58.92 28.93
CA TRP A 67 53.79 59.58 28.20
C TRP A 67 52.49 58.80 28.36
N GLN A 68 51.42 59.50 28.73
CA GLN A 68 50.08 58.93 28.88
C GLN A 68 49.08 59.82 28.14
N GLY A 69 48.44 59.27 27.10
CA GLY A 69 47.47 60.01 26.30
C GLY A 69 46.72 59.11 25.32
N ARG A 70 45.44 59.43 25.05
CA ARG A 70 44.58 58.73 24.07
C ARG A 70 44.58 57.18 24.17
N GLY A 71 44.61 56.65 25.39
CA GLY A 71 44.59 55.19 25.62
C GLY A 71 45.92 54.48 25.35
N LEU A 72 47.02 55.21 25.22
CA LEU A 72 48.38 54.68 25.18
C LEU A 72 49.16 55.12 26.43
N GLN A 73 49.95 54.20 26.97
CA GLN A 73 50.94 54.46 28.01
C GLN A 73 52.29 53.96 27.51
N VAL A 74 53.27 54.85 27.53
CA VAL A 74 54.64 54.54 27.13
C VAL A 74 55.57 54.80 28.31
N ALA A 75 56.38 53.81 28.67
CA ALA A 75 57.36 53.91 29.75
C ALA A 75 58.70 53.34 29.30
N LEU A 76 59.79 53.98 29.73
CA LEU A 76 61.14 53.44 29.62
C LEU A 76 61.44 52.62 30.87
N MET A 77 61.95 51.40 30.68
CA MET A 77 62.36 50.51 31.75
C MET A 77 63.83 50.13 31.58
N ASP A 78 64.44 49.67 32.66
CA ASP A 78 65.78 49.10 32.63
C ASP A 78 65.85 47.89 31.68
N PRO A 79 67.01 47.61 31.07
CA PRO A 79 67.19 46.49 30.15
C PRO A 79 66.83 45.15 30.80
N GLY A 80 66.06 44.34 30.07
CA GLY A 80 65.53 43.06 30.55
C GLY A 80 64.92 42.23 29.41
N LEU A 81 64.01 41.30 29.75
CA LEU A 81 63.35 40.45 28.77
C LEU A 81 62.36 41.23 27.89
N THR A 82 62.47 41.06 26.58
CA THR A 82 61.49 41.54 25.61
C THR A 82 60.19 40.74 25.76
N GLN A 83 59.07 41.39 25.45
CA GLN A 83 57.75 40.77 25.56
C GLN A 83 56.94 41.07 24.31
N GLU A 84 56.49 40.00 23.64
CA GLU A 84 55.54 40.07 22.55
C GLU A 84 54.19 40.66 23.00
N PRO A 85 53.36 41.21 22.08
CA PRO A 85 52.07 41.79 22.43
C PRO A 85 51.16 40.79 23.13
N GLN A 86 50.93 41.00 24.43
CA GLN A 86 50.08 40.16 25.25
C GLN A 86 48.98 40.97 25.91
N LEU A 87 47.80 40.35 26.02
CA LEU A 87 46.64 40.92 26.68
C LEU A 87 46.80 40.80 28.19
N GLN A 88 46.69 41.93 28.89
CA GLN A 88 46.78 42.03 30.34
C GLN A 88 45.59 42.82 30.90
N ALA A 89 45.12 42.40 32.07
CA ALA A 89 44.09 43.12 32.80
C ALA A 89 44.69 44.37 33.47
N GLY A 90 44.03 45.51 33.29
CA GLY A 90 44.32 46.75 33.99
C GLY A 90 43.61 46.84 35.34
N PRO A 91 44.07 47.73 36.24
CA PRO A 91 43.55 47.85 37.61
C PRO A 91 42.07 48.24 37.71
N ALA A 92 41.48 48.81 36.65
CA ALA A 92 40.06 49.20 36.58
C ALA A 92 39.23 48.31 35.62
N GLY A 93 39.66 47.06 35.38
CA GLY A 93 38.97 46.12 34.48
C GLY A 93 39.16 46.38 32.98
N GLN A 94 39.97 47.38 32.62
CA GLN A 94 40.36 47.67 31.24
C GLN A 94 41.27 46.57 30.69
N GLN A 95 41.16 46.26 29.40
CA GLN A 95 42.05 45.33 28.73
C GLN A 95 43.15 46.10 27.99
N TRP A 96 44.40 45.79 28.34
CA TRP A 96 45.59 46.43 27.79
C TRP A 96 46.38 45.43 26.98
N LEU A 97 46.77 45.81 25.77
CA LEU A 97 47.76 45.09 25.00
C LEU A 97 49.13 45.67 25.33
N VAL A 98 50.02 44.83 25.87
CA VAL A 98 51.31 45.24 26.42
C VAL A 98 52.42 44.55 25.64
N SER A 99 53.41 45.33 25.20
CA SER A 99 54.65 44.82 24.62
C SER A 99 55.87 45.54 25.21
N ARG A 100 57.01 44.86 25.21
CA ARG A 100 58.31 45.41 25.61
C ARG A 100 59.32 45.19 24.49
N SER A 101 59.78 46.27 23.87
CA SER A 101 60.77 46.23 22.79
C SER A 101 62.10 46.85 23.24
N PRO A 102 63.24 46.34 22.76
CA PRO A 102 64.54 46.96 23.04
C PRO A 102 64.62 48.32 22.32
N LEU A 103 65.27 49.27 22.96
CA LEU A 103 65.50 50.62 22.45
C LEU A 103 66.93 51.02 22.77
N VAL A 104 67.64 51.59 21.79
CA VAL A 104 68.95 52.21 22.00
C VAL A 104 68.77 53.72 21.88
N LEU A 105 69.03 54.44 22.97
CA LEU A 105 68.94 55.90 22.97
C LEU A 105 70.11 56.50 22.18
N SER A 106 69.94 57.73 21.70
CA SER A 106 71.02 58.49 21.03
C SER A 106 72.27 58.70 21.90
N THR A 107 72.15 58.52 23.22
CA THR A 107 73.24 58.51 24.21
C THR A 107 74.02 57.19 24.28
N GLY A 108 73.59 56.14 23.56
CA GLY A 108 74.18 54.79 23.61
C GLY A 108 73.63 53.89 24.72
N GLU A 109 72.77 54.40 25.60
CA GLU A 109 72.10 53.61 26.64
C GLU A 109 71.07 52.65 26.05
N ARG A 110 71.09 51.39 26.50
CA ARG A 110 70.07 50.38 26.17
C ARG A 110 68.96 50.41 27.21
N ARG A 111 67.72 50.63 26.77
CA ARG A 111 66.52 50.58 27.62
C ARG A 111 65.44 49.71 26.97
N LEU A 112 64.42 49.35 27.73
CA LEU A 112 63.21 48.74 27.19
C LEU A 112 62.12 49.80 27.04
N LEU A 113 61.51 49.86 25.86
CA LEU A 113 60.29 50.62 25.63
C LEU A 113 59.09 49.73 25.93
N GLN A 114 58.39 50.02 27.03
CA GLN A 114 57.10 49.42 27.34
C GLN A 114 55.98 50.26 26.72
N VAL A 115 55.19 49.64 25.84
CA VAL A 115 53.99 50.24 25.27
C VAL A 115 52.78 49.47 25.77
N ARG A 116 51.82 50.17 26.36
CA ARG A 116 50.51 49.63 26.74
C ARG A 116 49.44 50.36 25.94
N GLN A 117 48.60 49.63 25.23
CA GLN A 117 47.48 50.17 24.47
C GLN A 117 46.17 49.65 25.03
N ASN A 118 45.24 50.56 25.36
CA ASN A 118 43.90 50.18 25.81
C ASN A 118 43.09 49.67 24.62
N VAL A 119 42.77 48.38 24.64
CA VAL A 119 42.02 47.65 23.60
C VAL A 119 40.61 47.28 24.07
N SER A 120 40.14 47.83 25.20
CA SER A 120 38.84 47.49 25.78
C SER A 120 37.68 47.75 24.83
N GLN A 121 37.68 48.91 24.15
CA GLN A 121 36.64 49.26 23.18
C GLN A 121 36.68 48.39 21.92
N SER A 122 37.87 48.01 21.44
CA SER A 122 37.99 47.12 20.27
C SER A 122 37.54 45.70 20.58
N LEU A 123 37.85 45.19 21.79
CA LEU A 123 37.33 43.92 22.30
C LEU A 123 35.81 43.94 22.47
N ALA A 124 35.24 45.01 23.03
CA ALA A 124 33.80 45.14 23.18
C ALA A 124 33.08 45.13 21.82
N LYS A 125 33.58 45.91 20.84
CA LYS A 125 33.05 45.92 19.47
C LYS A 125 33.15 44.55 18.80
N GLN A 126 34.26 43.84 18.99
CA GLN A 126 34.43 42.47 18.47
C GLN A 126 33.45 41.48 19.12
N ARG A 127 33.24 41.55 20.44
CA ARG A 127 32.27 40.68 21.11
C ARG A 127 30.86 40.90 20.57
N SER A 128 30.45 42.15 20.38
CA SER A 128 29.14 42.45 19.80
C SER A 128 29.01 41.95 18.36
N SER A 129 30.05 42.09 17.53
CA SER A 129 30.00 41.58 16.15
C SER A 129 29.96 40.06 16.10
N GLN A 130 30.72 39.37 16.97
CA GLN A 130 30.68 37.91 17.10
C GLN A 130 29.30 37.41 17.54
N LEU A 131 28.67 38.06 18.52
CA LEU A 131 27.31 37.70 18.95
C LEU A 131 26.28 37.88 17.83
N LEU A 132 26.38 38.96 17.04
CA LEU A 132 25.53 39.17 15.87
C LEU A 132 25.73 38.10 14.80
N LEU A 133 26.98 37.68 14.54
CA LEU A 133 27.29 36.60 13.61
C LEU A 133 26.73 35.25 14.09
N ILE A 134 26.86 34.94 15.37
CA ILE A 134 26.28 33.72 15.97
C ILE A 134 24.75 33.75 15.86
N ALA A 135 24.12 34.87 16.19
CA ALA A 135 22.66 35.01 16.08
C ALA A 135 22.20 34.82 14.62
N ALA A 136 22.89 35.45 13.66
CA ALA A 136 22.61 35.28 12.24
C ALA A 136 22.79 33.82 11.77
N ALA A 137 23.82 33.13 12.25
CA ALA A 137 24.05 31.71 11.96
C ALA A 137 22.91 30.83 12.47
N VAL A 138 22.47 31.02 13.72
CA VAL A 138 21.36 30.28 14.31
C VAL A 138 20.06 30.51 13.53
N VAL A 139 19.76 31.75 13.19
CA VAL A 139 18.56 32.09 12.38
C VAL A 139 18.63 31.42 11.01
N SER A 140 19.79 31.45 10.34
CA SER A 140 20.01 30.79 9.04
C SER A 140 19.82 29.27 9.12
N ILE A 141 20.35 28.61 10.15
CA ILE A 141 20.17 27.17 10.38
C ILE A 141 18.70 26.81 10.61
N LEU A 142 18.00 27.57 11.45
CA LEU A 142 16.57 27.35 11.72
C LEU A 142 15.74 27.54 10.44
N PHE A 143 16.02 28.61 9.69
CA PHE A 143 15.34 28.91 8.44
C PHE A 143 15.55 27.83 7.38
N THR A 144 16.81 27.41 7.16
CA THR A 144 17.15 26.34 6.19
C THR A 144 16.57 24.99 6.60
N SER A 145 16.57 24.65 7.89
CA SER A 145 15.95 23.42 8.40
C SER A 145 14.43 23.40 8.17
N LEU A 146 13.76 24.53 8.44
CA LEU A 146 12.33 24.69 8.21
C LEU A 146 11.99 24.56 6.72
N LEU A 147 12.75 25.24 5.86
CA LEU A 147 12.56 25.23 4.42
C LEU A 147 12.79 23.83 3.84
N LEU A 148 13.86 23.15 4.25
CA LEU A 148 14.16 21.77 3.84
C LEU A 148 13.06 20.80 4.28
N ARG A 149 12.53 20.95 5.49
CA ARG A 149 11.40 20.15 5.99
C ARG A 149 10.15 20.32 5.13
N LEU A 150 9.83 21.55 4.73
CA LEU A 150 8.67 21.83 3.87
C LEU A 150 8.85 21.25 2.46
N VAL A 151 10.04 21.39 1.88
CA VAL A 151 10.38 20.85 0.55
C VAL A 151 10.32 19.33 0.55
N LEU A 152 10.93 18.65 1.53
CA LEU A 152 10.88 17.18 1.63
C LEU A 152 9.45 16.67 1.84
N ARG A 153 8.67 17.35 2.68
CA ARG A 153 7.29 16.96 2.97
C ARG A 153 6.42 16.99 1.72
N ARG A 154 6.40 18.13 1.01
CA ARG A 154 5.56 18.32 -0.18
C ARG A 154 6.13 17.65 -1.43
N GLY A 155 7.44 17.57 -1.56
CA GLY A 155 8.10 17.06 -2.77
C GLY A 155 8.25 15.55 -2.83
N LEU A 156 8.34 14.86 -1.68
CA LEU A 156 8.64 13.42 -1.64
C LEU A 156 7.71 12.64 -0.71
N LEU A 157 7.46 13.10 0.51
CA LEU A 157 6.78 12.28 1.52
C LEU A 157 5.26 12.18 1.31
N GLU A 158 4.59 13.28 0.99
CA GLU A 158 3.16 13.27 0.66
C GLU A 158 2.89 12.47 -0.63
N PRO A 159 3.59 12.71 -1.76
CA PRO A 159 3.40 11.92 -2.98
C PRO A 159 3.65 10.41 -2.81
N LEU A 160 4.63 10.03 -1.97
CA LEU A 160 4.91 8.62 -1.68
C LEU A 160 3.77 7.95 -0.90
N LYS A 161 3.15 8.66 0.05
CA LYS A 161 1.98 8.16 0.78
C LYS A 161 0.77 8.02 -0.13
N ASP A 162 0.54 8.99 -1.00
CA ASP A 162 -0.54 8.93 -1.98
C ASP A 162 -0.35 7.76 -2.94
N LEU A 163 0.89 7.52 -3.38
CA LEU A 163 1.23 6.36 -4.21
C LEU A 163 0.99 5.04 -3.46
N ASP A 164 1.41 4.93 -2.20
CA ASP A 164 1.17 3.74 -1.37
C ASP A 164 -0.33 3.48 -1.16
N GLN A 165 -1.11 4.51 -0.87
CA GLN A 165 -2.57 4.39 -0.73
C GLN A 165 -3.24 3.99 -2.04
N GLN A 166 -2.84 4.57 -3.17
CA GLN A 166 -3.32 4.17 -4.49
C GLN A 166 -2.99 2.70 -4.76
N LEU A 167 -1.79 2.24 -4.42
CA LEU A 167 -1.39 0.84 -4.58
C LEU A 167 -2.17 -0.12 -3.68
N GLN A 168 -2.45 0.25 -2.43
CA GLN A 168 -3.22 -0.57 -1.49
C GLN A 168 -4.72 -0.61 -1.82
N ALA A 169 -5.26 0.47 -2.42
CA ALA A 169 -6.65 0.51 -2.87
C ALA A 169 -6.92 -0.34 -4.12
N LEU A 170 -5.87 -0.82 -4.80
CA LEU A 170 -6.00 -1.72 -5.94
C LEU A 170 -6.28 -3.14 -5.47
N ASN A 171 -7.56 -3.51 -5.47
CA ASN A 171 -8.00 -4.89 -5.25
C ASN A 171 -7.76 -5.77 -6.50
N THR A 172 -7.45 -7.04 -6.26
CA THR A 172 -7.27 -8.10 -7.27
C THR A 172 -8.49 -8.33 -8.17
N SER A 173 -9.66 -7.82 -7.81
CA SER A 173 -10.91 -7.98 -8.57
C SER A 173 -11.05 -7.05 -9.79
N LYS A 174 -10.18 -6.05 -9.96
CA LYS A 174 -10.23 -5.09 -11.09
C LYS A 174 -8.86 -4.80 -11.67
N LEU A 175 -8.20 -5.84 -12.18
CA LEU A 175 -6.93 -5.68 -12.87
C LEU A 175 -7.05 -4.84 -14.14
N GLY A 176 -6.18 -3.84 -14.26
CA GLY A 176 -6.09 -2.95 -15.42
C GLY A 176 -7.13 -1.83 -15.51
N ALA A 177 -8.18 -1.82 -14.67
CA ALA A 177 -9.22 -0.78 -14.70
C ALA A 177 -8.83 0.51 -13.96
N ASN A 178 -8.09 0.37 -12.86
CA ASN A 178 -7.59 1.48 -12.07
C ASN A 178 -6.06 1.56 -12.23
N LEU A 179 -5.60 2.51 -13.04
CA LEU A 179 -4.19 2.80 -13.21
C LEU A 179 -3.78 3.89 -12.21
N VAL A 180 -2.57 3.79 -11.69
CA VAL A 180 -1.97 4.82 -10.84
C VAL A 180 -1.79 6.08 -11.67
N ASP A 181 -2.18 7.24 -11.14
CA ASP A 181 -1.93 8.50 -11.84
C ASP A 181 -0.42 8.79 -11.83
N SER A 182 0.19 8.70 -13.01
CA SER A 182 1.63 8.91 -13.21
C SER A 182 1.98 10.35 -13.59
N VAL A 183 0.99 11.19 -13.94
CA VAL A 183 1.22 12.54 -14.45
C VAL A 183 1.39 13.54 -13.31
N SER A 184 0.58 13.41 -12.26
CA SER A 184 0.64 14.25 -11.06
C SER A 184 1.83 13.92 -10.13
N GLN A 185 2.52 12.81 -10.38
CA GLN A 185 3.63 12.35 -9.54
C GLN A 185 4.95 13.09 -9.83
N PRO A 186 5.80 13.30 -8.80
CA PRO A 186 7.16 13.77 -8.96
C PRO A 186 7.95 12.94 -9.98
N ARG A 187 8.97 13.56 -10.60
CA ARG A 187 9.75 12.95 -11.69
C ARG A 187 10.36 11.60 -11.27
N GLU A 188 10.78 11.50 -10.02
CA GLU A 188 11.37 10.31 -9.40
C GLU A 188 10.37 9.16 -9.31
N LEU A 189 9.12 9.45 -8.92
CA LEU A 189 8.06 8.44 -8.74
C LEU A 189 7.33 8.10 -10.04
N ARG A 190 7.35 8.99 -11.04
CA ARG A 190 6.72 8.78 -12.34
C ARG A 190 7.18 7.49 -13.02
N SER A 191 8.48 7.20 -12.98
CA SER A 191 9.05 5.99 -13.59
C SER A 191 8.50 4.70 -12.95
N ILE A 192 8.34 4.71 -11.62
CA ILE A 192 7.80 3.60 -10.85
C ILE A 192 6.31 3.42 -11.15
N ALA A 193 5.54 4.51 -11.13
CA ALA A 193 4.11 4.48 -11.47
C ALA A 193 3.87 3.95 -12.89
N GLN A 194 4.69 4.37 -13.87
CA GLN A 194 4.62 3.88 -15.25
C GLN A 194 4.99 2.39 -15.37
N ALA A 195 6.07 1.96 -14.71
CA ALA A 195 6.47 0.55 -14.70
C ALA A 195 5.38 -0.34 -14.10
N PHE A 196 4.77 0.10 -12.99
CA PHE A 196 3.67 -0.59 -12.35
C PHE A 196 2.42 -0.66 -13.24
N ASN A 197 2.02 0.46 -13.86
CA ASN A 197 0.91 0.49 -14.81
C ASN A 197 1.15 -0.44 -16.02
N SER A 198 2.37 -0.48 -16.55
CA SER A 198 2.75 -1.38 -17.63
C SER A 198 2.64 -2.86 -17.20
N LEU A 199 3.10 -3.20 -15.99
CA LEU A 199 2.96 -4.54 -15.44
C LEU A 199 1.49 -4.94 -15.28
N GLN A 200 0.66 -4.06 -14.71
CA GLN A 200 -0.79 -4.25 -14.59
C GLN A 200 -1.44 -4.52 -15.96
N GLN A 201 -1.13 -3.72 -16.97
CA GLN A 201 -1.66 -3.91 -18.33
C GLN A 201 -1.21 -5.22 -18.97
N ARG A 202 0.06 -5.61 -18.80
CA ARG A 202 0.57 -6.88 -19.33
C ARG A 202 -0.11 -8.07 -18.68
N LEU A 203 -0.33 -7.97 -17.37
CA LEU A 203 -0.98 -9.01 -16.58
C LEU A 203 -2.47 -9.12 -16.93
N ALA A 204 -3.18 -8.00 -17.06
CA ALA A 204 -4.56 -7.97 -17.55
C ALA A 204 -4.70 -8.59 -18.95
N LYS A 205 -3.82 -8.21 -19.90
CA LYS A 205 -3.80 -8.81 -21.24
C LYS A 205 -3.48 -10.30 -21.25
N ALA A 206 -2.61 -10.77 -20.35
CA ALA A 206 -2.30 -12.19 -20.21
C ALA A 206 -3.52 -12.97 -19.72
N TRP A 207 -4.22 -12.45 -18.71
CA TRP A 207 -5.45 -13.06 -18.21
C TRP A 207 -6.60 -13.06 -19.22
N GLU A 208 -6.80 -11.97 -19.95
CA GLU A 208 -7.79 -11.92 -21.02
C GLU A 208 -7.54 -13.00 -22.10
N ARG A 209 -6.28 -13.19 -22.50
CA ARG A 209 -5.90 -14.25 -23.46
C ARG A 209 -6.19 -15.64 -22.92
N GLU A 210 -5.85 -15.91 -21.66
CA GLU A 210 -6.08 -17.21 -21.03
C GLU A 210 -7.59 -17.51 -20.93
N SER A 211 -8.40 -16.52 -20.58
CA SER A 211 -9.87 -16.62 -20.56
C SER A 211 -10.44 -16.90 -21.96
N VAL A 212 -10.06 -16.11 -22.97
CA VAL A 212 -10.52 -16.31 -24.36
C VAL A 212 -10.12 -17.68 -24.89
N PHE A 213 -8.89 -18.12 -24.60
CA PHE A 213 -8.41 -19.45 -24.96
C PHE A 213 -9.24 -20.56 -24.29
N ALA A 214 -9.41 -20.51 -22.96
CA ALA A 214 -10.21 -21.47 -22.20
C ALA A 214 -11.66 -21.54 -22.69
N SER A 215 -12.28 -20.39 -23.01
CA SER A 215 -13.63 -20.32 -23.57
C SER A 215 -13.71 -20.96 -24.97
N SER A 216 -12.72 -20.68 -25.83
CA SER A 216 -12.69 -21.19 -27.21
C SER A 216 -12.50 -22.69 -27.24
N VAL A 217 -11.56 -23.23 -26.45
CA VAL A 217 -11.34 -24.67 -26.28
C VAL A 217 -12.59 -25.34 -25.72
N SER A 218 -13.28 -24.70 -24.76
CA SER A 218 -14.53 -25.23 -24.21
C SER A 218 -15.63 -25.38 -25.26
N HIS A 219 -15.72 -24.43 -26.19
CA HIS A 219 -16.71 -24.46 -27.26
C HIS A 219 -16.39 -25.53 -28.32
N GLU A 220 -15.12 -25.60 -28.75
CA GLU A 220 -14.62 -26.59 -29.71
C GLU A 220 -14.81 -28.03 -29.22
N LEU A 221 -14.60 -28.28 -27.92
CA LEU A 221 -14.73 -29.62 -27.33
C LEU A 221 -16.18 -30.03 -27.01
N ARG A 222 -17.11 -29.09 -26.88
CA ARG A 222 -18.53 -29.40 -26.61
C ARG A 222 -19.18 -30.16 -27.76
N THR A 223 -18.91 -29.73 -28.99
CA THR A 223 -19.47 -30.33 -30.20
C THR A 223 -19.14 -31.82 -30.31
N PRO A 224 -17.87 -32.28 -30.25
CA PRO A 224 -17.55 -33.70 -30.31
C PRO A 224 -18.10 -34.49 -29.12
N ILE A 225 -18.14 -33.92 -27.91
CA ILE A 225 -18.72 -34.59 -26.74
C ILE A 225 -20.24 -34.76 -26.89
N THR A 226 -20.94 -33.77 -27.44
CA THR A 226 -22.38 -33.85 -27.72
C THR A 226 -22.69 -34.95 -28.73
N VAL A 227 -21.82 -35.12 -29.73
CA VAL A 227 -21.89 -36.21 -30.71
C VAL A 227 -21.67 -37.56 -30.02
N ILE A 228 -20.68 -37.70 -29.14
CA ILE A 228 -20.44 -38.93 -28.35
C ILE A 228 -21.66 -39.26 -27.48
N LEU A 229 -22.25 -38.27 -26.80
CA LEU A 229 -23.48 -38.43 -26.01
C LEU A 229 -24.65 -38.89 -26.86
N GLY A 230 -24.84 -38.30 -28.04
CA GLY A 230 -25.89 -38.68 -28.99
C GLY A 230 -25.73 -40.12 -29.50
N HIS A 231 -24.50 -40.55 -29.79
CA HIS A 231 -24.22 -41.93 -30.16
C HIS A 231 -24.46 -42.90 -28.99
N ALA A 232 -24.01 -42.55 -27.78
CA ALA A 232 -24.24 -43.37 -26.59
C ALA A 232 -25.73 -43.50 -26.23
N GLN A 233 -26.52 -42.43 -26.40
CA GLN A 233 -27.98 -42.47 -26.24
C GLN A 233 -28.66 -43.33 -27.31
N ARG A 234 -28.17 -43.29 -28.55
CA ARG A 234 -28.69 -44.14 -29.64
C ARG A 234 -28.42 -45.62 -29.38
N LEU A 235 -27.23 -45.95 -28.89
CA LEU A 235 -26.87 -47.33 -28.52
C LEU A 235 -27.77 -47.89 -27.43
N ARG A 236 -28.25 -47.05 -26.48
CA ARG A 236 -29.21 -47.46 -25.44
C ARG A 236 -30.58 -47.90 -25.98
N ARG A 237 -30.94 -47.47 -27.20
CA ARG A 237 -32.23 -47.82 -27.84
C ARG A 237 -32.13 -49.10 -28.67
N GLN A 238 -30.95 -49.71 -28.75
CA GLN A 238 -30.69 -50.94 -29.49
C GLN A 238 -30.61 -52.13 -28.52
N ASN A 239 -31.02 -53.31 -28.97
CA ASN A 239 -30.85 -54.54 -28.21
C ASN A 239 -29.38 -54.98 -28.31
N LEU A 240 -28.56 -54.56 -27.35
CA LEU A 240 -27.13 -54.84 -27.30
C LEU A 240 -26.84 -56.05 -26.39
N PRO A 241 -25.77 -56.81 -26.66
CA PRO A 241 -25.25 -57.79 -25.71
C PRO A 241 -24.88 -57.14 -24.37
N PRO A 242 -24.99 -57.84 -23.21
CA PRO A 242 -24.78 -57.26 -21.89
C PRO A 242 -23.41 -56.59 -21.68
N ALA A 243 -22.37 -57.06 -22.36
CA ALA A 243 -21.04 -56.45 -22.31
C ALA A 243 -20.97 -55.12 -23.09
N ALA A 244 -21.65 -55.03 -24.23
CA ALA A 244 -21.71 -53.82 -25.05
C ALA A 244 -22.60 -52.74 -24.41
N GLU A 245 -23.67 -53.16 -23.72
CA GLU A 245 -24.52 -52.25 -22.93
C GLU A 245 -23.75 -51.60 -21.78
N ARG A 246 -22.94 -52.38 -21.04
CA ARG A 246 -22.04 -51.85 -20.00
C ARG A 246 -21.02 -50.86 -20.55
N SER A 247 -20.40 -51.16 -21.70
CA SER A 247 -19.47 -50.25 -22.35
C SER A 247 -20.15 -48.96 -22.83
N ALA A 248 -21.34 -49.03 -23.41
CA ALA A 248 -22.12 -47.86 -23.83
C ALA A 248 -22.53 -46.99 -22.63
N ALA A 249 -22.92 -47.61 -21.51
CA ALA A 249 -23.22 -46.92 -20.27
C ALA A 249 -21.97 -46.19 -19.71
N SER A 250 -20.79 -46.82 -19.77
CA SER A 250 -19.53 -46.21 -19.34
C SER A 250 -19.11 -45.03 -20.23
N ILE A 251 -19.23 -45.17 -21.56
CA ILE A 251 -18.93 -44.09 -22.52
C ILE A 251 -19.84 -42.87 -22.27
N ARG A 252 -21.13 -43.11 -22.05
CA ARG A 252 -22.11 -42.06 -21.74
C ARG A 252 -21.75 -41.31 -20.46
N LEU A 253 -21.38 -42.05 -19.42
CA LEU A 253 -21.02 -41.52 -18.12
C LEU A 253 -19.76 -40.65 -18.21
N GLU A 254 -18.73 -41.10 -18.94
CA GLU A 254 -17.51 -40.30 -19.14
C GLU A 254 -17.77 -39.07 -20.04
N ALA A 255 -18.59 -39.20 -21.08
CA ALA A 255 -19.00 -38.06 -21.91
C ALA A 255 -19.80 -37.01 -21.12
N LYS A 256 -20.69 -37.44 -20.20
CA LYS A 256 -21.39 -36.53 -19.29
C LYS A 256 -20.41 -35.82 -18.34
N ARG A 257 -19.39 -36.53 -17.84
CA ARG A 257 -18.33 -35.96 -17.00
C ARG A 257 -17.49 -34.92 -17.75
N MET A 258 -17.12 -35.20 -19.00
CA MET A 258 -16.39 -34.24 -19.84
C MET A 258 -17.23 -32.98 -20.12
N ASP A 259 -18.53 -33.13 -20.43
CA ASP A 259 -19.44 -31.99 -20.62
C ASP A 259 -19.53 -31.11 -19.35
N GLN A 260 -19.61 -31.73 -18.16
CA GLN A 260 -19.53 -31.00 -16.90
C GLN A 260 -18.20 -30.26 -16.72
N LEU A 261 -17.05 -30.88 -17.01
CA LEU A 261 -15.74 -30.22 -16.93
C LEU A 261 -15.60 -29.05 -17.90
N LEU A 262 -16.17 -29.14 -19.10
CA LEU A 262 -16.16 -28.02 -20.06
C LEU A 262 -17.04 -26.85 -19.63
N ARG A 263 -18.19 -27.12 -19.00
CA ARG A 263 -19.01 -26.05 -18.40
C ARG A 263 -18.19 -25.31 -17.36
N VAL A 264 -17.44 -26.03 -16.54
CA VAL A 264 -16.56 -25.45 -15.50
C VAL A 264 -15.43 -24.62 -16.10
N LEU A 265 -14.74 -25.11 -17.14
CA LEU A 265 -13.66 -24.36 -17.80
C LEU A 265 -14.19 -23.06 -18.42
N ARG A 266 -15.36 -23.12 -19.07
CA ARG A 266 -16.04 -21.94 -19.61
C ARG A 266 -16.45 -20.96 -18.52
N ASP A 267 -16.96 -21.46 -17.40
CA ASP A 267 -17.44 -20.61 -16.31
C ASP A 267 -16.26 -19.96 -15.56
N LEU A 268 -15.12 -20.66 -15.44
CA LEU A 268 -13.84 -20.10 -15.00
C LEU A 268 -13.39 -18.97 -15.91
N ALA A 269 -13.40 -19.20 -17.23
CA ALA A 269 -13.04 -18.19 -18.21
C ALA A 269 -13.92 -16.93 -18.09
N ARG A 270 -15.21 -17.09 -17.78
CA ARG A 270 -16.18 -15.99 -17.69
C ARG A 270 -16.27 -15.30 -16.34
N SER A 271 -15.91 -15.97 -15.25
CA SER A 271 -16.02 -15.46 -13.87
C SER A 271 -14.90 -14.50 -13.50
N ASP A 272 -13.68 -14.76 -13.96
CA ASP A 272 -12.50 -14.00 -13.54
C ASP A 272 -12.29 -12.73 -14.39
N SER A 273 -12.91 -12.68 -15.57
CA SER A 273 -13.23 -11.43 -16.26
C SER A 273 -14.52 -10.88 -15.68
N ALA A 274 -14.57 -9.66 -15.17
CA ALA A 274 -15.76 -9.03 -14.56
C ALA A 274 -16.97 -8.80 -15.52
N GLN A 275 -17.39 -9.82 -16.27
CA GLN A 275 -18.35 -9.78 -17.39
C GLN A 275 -19.40 -10.91 -17.33
N LEU A 276 -19.79 -11.38 -16.15
CA LEU A 276 -21.08 -12.05 -16.01
C LEU A 276 -22.17 -10.99 -16.18
N GLN A 277 -22.55 -10.70 -17.43
CA GLN A 277 -23.73 -9.89 -17.74
C GLN A 277 -24.97 -10.69 -17.30
N LEU A 278 -25.53 -10.31 -16.16
CA LEU A 278 -26.77 -10.86 -15.63
C LEU A 278 -27.96 -10.07 -16.17
N GLN A 279 -29.03 -10.78 -16.53
CA GLN A 279 -30.32 -10.17 -16.85
C GLN A 279 -31.25 -10.36 -15.66
N LEU A 280 -31.12 -9.49 -14.66
CA LEU A 280 -31.96 -9.54 -13.47
C LEU A 280 -33.39 -9.14 -13.83
N MET A 281 -34.36 -9.91 -13.33
CA MET A 281 -35.79 -9.65 -13.50
C MET A 281 -36.56 -10.12 -12.27
N ALA A 282 -37.78 -9.60 -12.10
CA ALA A 282 -38.67 -10.02 -11.03
C ALA A 282 -39.25 -11.40 -11.38
N LEU A 283 -39.05 -12.38 -10.48
CA LEU A 283 -39.45 -13.77 -10.69
C LEU A 283 -40.30 -14.27 -9.53
N ASP A 284 -41.32 -15.06 -9.85
CA ASP A 284 -42.10 -15.78 -8.87
C ASP A 284 -41.31 -17.02 -8.38
N PRO A 285 -41.00 -17.13 -7.07
CA PRO A 285 -40.23 -18.24 -6.52
C PRO A 285 -40.88 -19.61 -6.76
N ASP A 286 -42.20 -19.72 -6.59
CA ASP A 286 -42.93 -20.99 -6.72
C ASP A 286 -42.95 -21.44 -8.17
N GLN A 287 -43.12 -20.49 -9.09
CA GLN A 287 -43.00 -20.76 -10.53
C GLN A 287 -41.59 -21.28 -10.88
N GLN A 288 -40.53 -20.72 -10.30
CA GLN A 288 -39.18 -21.18 -10.58
C GLN A 288 -38.92 -22.59 -10.06
N LEU A 289 -39.43 -22.94 -8.89
CA LEU A 289 -39.36 -24.30 -8.35
C LEU A 289 -40.14 -25.30 -9.20
N LEU A 290 -41.33 -24.92 -9.67
CA LEU A 290 -42.13 -25.76 -10.57
C LEU A 290 -41.40 -26.03 -11.91
N LEU A 291 -40.79 -25.00 -12.51
CA LEU A 291 -40.00 -25.15 -13.73
C LEU A 291 -38.74 -26.00 -13.56
N ALA A 292 -38.16 -26.03 -12.35
CA ALA A 292 -37.06 -26.93 -12.03
C ALA A 292 -37.57 -28.37 -11.86
N TYR A 293 -38.68 -28.55 -11.13
CA TYR A 293 -39.36 -29.83 -10.96
C TYR A 293 -39.69 -30.49 -12.31
N GLU A 294 -40.37 -29.78 -13.21
CA GLU A 294 -40.79 -30.32 -14.51
C GLU A 294 -39.62 -30.79 -15.37
N ARG A 295 -38.45 -30.14 -15.27
CA ARG A 295 -37.25 -30.51 -16.02
C ARG A 295 -36.62 -31.82 -15.52
N VAL A 296 -36.66 -32.05 -14.21
CA VAL A 296 -36.02 -33.22 -13.58
C VAL A 296 -36.99 -34.40 -13.44
N LEU A 297 -38.31 -34.14 -13.47
CA LEU A 297 -39.38 -35.13 -13.38
C LEU A 297 -39.17 -36.37 -14.28
N PRO A 298 -38.79 -36.27 -15.57
CA PRO A 298 -38.59 -37.44 -16.43
C PRO A 298 -37.44 -38.37 -15.97
N MET A 299 -36.55 -37.88 -15.11
CA MET A 299 -35.37 -38.60 -14.65
C MET A 299 -35.55 -39.22 -13.25
N ALA A 300 -36.48 -38.71 -12.44
CA ALA A 300 -36.60 -39.07 -11.02
C ALA A 300 -38.04 -38.98 -10.48
N ALA A 301 -39.04 -39.37 -11.29
CA ALA A 301 -40.47 -39.22 -10.95
C ALA A 301 -40.86 -39.82 -9.60
N ASP A 302 -40.32 -40.99 -9.25
CA ASP A 302 -40.68 -41.71 -8.01
C ASP A 302 -40.05 -41.08 -6.74
N ARG A 303 -39.19 -40.08 -6.91
CA ARG A 303 -38.37 -39.51 -5.83
C ARG A 303 -38.57 -38.01 -5.65
N LEU A 304 -39.30 -37.34 -6.53
CA LEU A 304 -39.53 -35.90 -6.46
C LEU A 304 -40.92 -35.62 -5.89
N LEU A 305 -40.99 -34.78 -4.86
CA LEU A 305 -42.26 -34.24 -4.38
C LEU A 305 -42.61 -32.99 -5.17
N ILE A 306 -43.88 -32.89 -5.57
CA ILE A 306 -44.41 -31.71 -6.26
C ILE A 306 -44.25 -30.50 -5.32
N PRO A 307 -43.64 -29.40 -5.77
CA PRO A 307 -43.60 -28.15 -5.00
C PRO A 307 -45.03 -27.70 -4.70
N GLN A 308 -45.37 -27.59 -3.41
CA GLN A 308 -46.66 -27.06 -3.00
C GLN A 308 -46.63 -25.53 -3.13
N PRO A 309 -47.64 -24.91 -3.74
CA PRO A 309 -47.75 -23.45 -3.72
C PRO A 309 -47.92 -22.97 -2.27
N ALA A 310 -47.37 -21.81 -1.96
CA ALA A 310 -47.54 -21.22 -0.65
C ALA A 310 -49.01 -20.83 -0.38
N ASP A 311 -49.42 -20.87 0.89
CA ASP A 311 -50.77 -20.47 1.32
C ASP A 311 -51.06 -18.97 1.04
N GLN A 312 -50.00 -18.16 0.94
CA GLN A 312 -50.05 -16.75 0.53
C GLN A 312 -48.97 -16.49 -0.52
N PRO A 313 -49.24 -15.64 -1.52
CA PRO A 313 -48.26 -15.36 -2.58
C PRO A 313 -47.00 -14.73 -1.99
N HIS A 314 -45.86 -15.35 -2.29
CA HIS A 314 -44.56 -14.84 -1.89
C HIS A 314 -44.17 -13.57 -2.65
N PRO A 315 -43.34 -12.70 -2.06
CA PRO A 315 -42.73 -11.60 -2.79
C PRO A 315 -41.82 -12.09 -3.92
N LEU A 316 -41.77 -11.32 -5.01
CA LEU A 316 -40.93 -11.64 -6.17
C LEU A 316 -39.43 -11.56 -5.81
N LEU A 317 -38.65 -12.49 -6.34
CA LEU A 317 -37.18 -12.46 -6.24
C LEU A 317 -36.57 -11.72 -7.43
N CYS A 318 -35.47 -11.00 -7.20
CA CYS A 318 -34.71 -10.34 -8.27
C CYS A 318 -33.52 -11.21 -8.66
N ALA A 319 -33.62 -11.92 -9.77
CA ALA A 319 -32.56 -12.83 -10.23
C ALA A 319 -32.55 -12.98 -11.75
N ASP A 320 -31.45 -13.51 -12.28
CA ASP A 320 -31.39 -13.95 -13.68
C ASP A 320 -32.05 -15.32 -13.80
N ARG A 321 -33.13 -15.40 -14.57
CA ARG A 321 -33.93 -16.63 -14.74
C ARG A 321 -33.07 -17.82 -15.16
N VAL A 322 -32.14 -17.63 -16.10
CA VAL A 322 -31.33 -18.74 -16.62
C VAL A 322 -30.34 -19.20 -15.55
N ARG A 323 -29.70 -18.27 -14.85
CA ARG A 323 -28.70 -18.59 -13.81
C ARG A 323 -29.34 -19.20 -12.57
N LEU A 324 -30.51 -18.74 -12.18
CA LEU A 324 -31.27 -19.33 -11.08
C LEU A 324 -31.62 -20.79 -11.39
N GLN A 325 -32.06 -21.07 -12.62
CA GLN A 325 -32.35 -22.44 -13.03
C GLN A 325 -31.10 -23.33 -13.11
N GLU A 326 -29.94 -22.78 -13.49
CA GLU A 326 -28.65 -23.48 -13.38
C GLU A 326 -28.30 -23.82 -11.92
N CYS A 327 -28.59 -22.93 -10.97
CA CYS A 327 -28.39 -23.22 -9.54
C CYS A 327 -29.32 -24.35 -9.07
N LEU A 328 -30.62 -24.26 -9.37
CA LEU A 328 -31.60 -25.28 -8.98
C LEU A 328 -31.27 -26.65 -9.57
N ASP A 329 -30.82 -26.71 -10.83
CA ASP A 329 -30.36 -27.94 -11.46
C ASP A 329 -29.18 -28.57 -10.70
N VAL A 330 -28.21 -27.75 -10.27
CA VAL A 330 -27.07 -28.22 -9.44
C VAL A 330 -27.54 -28.77 -8.10
N LEU A 331 -28.45 -28.09 -7.41
CA LEU A 331 -28.93 -28.51 -6.10
C LEU A 331 -29.71 -29.83 -6.23
N LEU A 332 -30.59 -29.95 -7.24
CA LEU A 332 -31.36 -31.16 -7.52
C LEU A 332 -30.50 -32.33 -7.96
N GLU A 333 -29.49 -32.11 -8.81
CA GLU A 333 -28.54 -33.16 -9.19
C GLU A 333 -27.79 -33.68 -7.96
N ASN A 334 -27.39 -32.81 -7.02
CA ASN A 334 -26.77 -33.23 -5.77
C ASN A 334 -27.74 -34.03 -4.89
N ALA A 335 -28.95 -33.51 -4.66
CA ALA A 335 -29.96 -34.18 -3.84
C ALA A 335 -30.28 -35.60 -4.36
N LEU A 336 -30.47 -35.75 -5.67
CA LEU A 336 -30.76 -37.04 -6.30
C LEU A 336 -29.58 -38.01 -6.31
N LEU A 337 -28.35 -37.49 -6.35
CA LEU A 337 -27.12 -38.27 -6.38
C LEU A 337 -26.75 -38.82 -4.99
N TYR A 338 -26.97 -38.05 -3.93
CA TYR A 338 -26.54 -38.40 -2.56
C TYR A 338 -27.65 -38.96 -1.67
N SER A 339 -28.92 -38.75 -2.03
CA SER A 339 -30.05 -39.41 -1.38
C SER A 339 -30.56 -40.59 -2.21
N GLN A 340 -31.18 -41.58 -1.58
CA GLN A 340 -32.05 -42.57 -2.22
C GLN A 340 -33.54 -42.31 -1.91
N GLY A 341 -33.81 -41.41 -0.96
CA GLY A 341 -35.16 -41.03 -0.54
C GLY A 341 -35.75 -39.93 -1.41
N THR A 342 -36.81 -39.32 -0.89
CA THR A 342 -37.53 -38.23 -1.55
C THR A 342 -36.74 -36.92 -1.49
N VAL A 343 -36.85 -36.14 -2.55
CA VAL A 343 -36.33 -34.78 -2.66
C VAL A 343 -37.52 -33.82 -2.72
N GLN A 344 -37.54 -32.86 -1.80
CA GLN A 344 -38.59 -31.87 -1.68
C GLN A 344 -38.06 -30.48 -2.08
N MET A 345 -38.89 -29.71 -2.77
CA MET A 345 -38.62 -28.30 -3.06
C MET A 345 -39.71 -27.45 -2.41
N THR A 346 -39.31 -26.42 -1.68
CA THR A 346 -40.24 -25.45 -1.08
C THR A 346 -39.62 -24.06 -1.12
N SER A 347 -40.47 -23.05 -1.01
CA SER A 347 -40.04 -21.67 -0.86
C SER A 347 -40.59 -21.12 0.48
N GLU A 348 -39.85 -20.22 1.12
CA GLU A 348 -40.26 -19.58 2.38
C GLU A 348 -39.73 -18.15 2.43
N GLN A 349 -40.53 -17.23 2.98
CA GLN A 349 -40.04 -15.91 3.36
C GLN A 349 -39.58 -15.92 4.82
N VAL A 350 -38.29 -15.64 5.04
CA VAL A 350 -37.71 -15.53 6.39
C VAL A 350 -37.19 -14.10 6.58
N GLY A 351 -37.97 -13.29 7.30
CA GLY A 351 -37.64 -11.88 7.53
C GLY A 351 -37.61 -11.07 6.22
N ASP A 352 -36.44 -10.51 5.89
CA ASP A 352 -36.18 -9.75 4.65
C ASP A 352 -35.59 -10.62 3.53
N GLN A 353 -35.68 -11.95 3.63
CA GLN A 353 -35.13 -12.88 2.65
C GLN A 353 -36.19 -13.81 2.08
N MET A 354 -36.10 -14.07 0.77
CA MET A 354 -36.76 -15.19 0.13
C MET A 354 -35.80 -16.37 0.07
N VAL A 355 -36.22 -17.52 0.56
CA VAL A 355 -35.41 -18.74 0.62
C VAL A 355 -36.05 -19.81 -0.25
N LEU A 356 -35.28 -20.36 -1.18
CA LEU A 356 -35.65 -21.56 -1.94
C LEU A 356 -34.91 -22.76 -1.35
N HIS A 357 -35.65 -23.79 -0.99
CA HIS A 357 -35.14 -24.99 -0.34
C HIS A 357 -35.13 -26.16 -1.33
N VAL A 358 -34.03 -26.92 -1.31
CA VAL A 358 -33.94 -28.26 -1.91
C VAL A 358 -33.51 -29.22 -0.80
N ILE A 359 -34.48 -30.02 -0.33
CA ILE A 359 -34.35 -30.86 0.86
C ILE A 359 -34.23 -32.32 0.42
N ASP A 360 -33.19 -33.01 0.86
CA ASP A 360 -32.96 -34.42 0.59
C ASP A 360 -32.88 -35.25 1.89
N GLN A 361 -33.19 -36.55 1.80
CA GLN A 361 -33.10 -37.51 2.91
C GLN A 361 -31.78 -38.33 2.91
N GLY A 362 -30.70 -37.75 2.41
CA GLY A 362 -29.39 -38.38 2.33
C GLY A 362 -28.62 -38.40 3.65
N PRO A 363 -27.30 -38.65 3.63
CA PRO A 363 -26.48 -38.68 4.83
C PRO A 363 -26.21 -37.30 5.46
N GLY A 364 -26.60 -36.20 4.80
CA GLY A 364 -26.28 -34.85 5.23
C GLY A 364 -24.85 -34.42 4.88
N ILE A 365 -24.52 -33.18 5.19
CA ILE A 365 -23.17 -32.61 5.06
C ILE A 365 -22.69 -32.14 6.44
N PRO A 366 -21.62 -32.76 6.99
CA PRO A 366 -21.05 -32.37 8.28
C PRO A 366 -20.73 -30.87 8.35
N LEU A 367 -20.97 -30.25 9.51
CA LEU A 367 -20.85 -28.81 9.71
C LEU A 367 -19.46 -28.26 9.33
N ASP A 368 -18.41 -29.01 9.68
CA ASP A 368 -17.00 -28.70 9.39
C ASP A 368 -16.63 -28.83 7.91
N GLU A 369 -17.45 -29.54 7.11
CA GLU A 369 -17.25 -29.73 5.68
C GLU A 369 -18.06 -28.75 4.81
N ARG A 370 -19.05 -28.04 5.37
CA ARG A 370 -19.95 -27.16 4.59
C ARG A 370 -19.19 -26.07 3.82
N GLU A 371 -18.21 -25.43 4.45
CA GLU A 371 -17.36 -24.44 3.77
C GLU A 371 -16.42 -25.08 2.74
N LEU A 372 -16.08 -26.35 2.92
CA LEU A 372 -15.16 -27.07 2.04
C LEU A 372 -15.85 -27.51 0.76
N VAL A 373 -17.07 -28.06 0.84
CA VAL A 373 -17.81 -28.61 -0.32
C VAL A 373 -18.28 -27.54 -1.30
N VAL A 374 -18.35 -26.28 -0.87
CA VAL A 374 -18.62 -25.12 -1.74
C VAL A 374 -17.36 -24.67 -2.50
N ARG A 375 -16.18 -25.22 -2.21
CA ARG A 375 -14.95 -24.94 -2.96
C ARG A 375 -14.82 -25.86 -4.18
N ARG A 376 -14.28 -25.30 -5.26
CA ARG A 376 -14.05 -26.04 -6.52
C ARG A 376 -13.17 -27.27 -6.29
N PHE A 377 -13.55 -28.40 -6.88
CA PHE A 377 -12.85 -29.70 -6.83
C PHE A 377 -12.74 -30.31 -5.42
N LYS A 378 -13.51 -29.81 -4.46
CA LYS A 378 -13.56 -30.37 -3.11
C LYS A 378 -14.81 -31.24 -2.95
N ARG A 379 -14.67 -32.30 -2.17
CA ARG A 379 -15.73 -33.29 -1.91
C ARG A 379 -15.72 -33.60 -0.42
N GLY A 380 -16.91 -33.78 0.15
CA GLY A 380 -17.08 -34.18 1.55
C GLY A 380 -16.75 -35.66 1.78
N SER A 381 -16.57 -36.04 3.04
CA SER A 381 -16.30 -37.42 3.46
C SER A 381 -17.46 -38.37 3.14
N THR A 382 -18.69 -37.86 3.08
CA THR A 382 -19.89 -38.62 2.69
C THR A 382 -19.96 -38.94 1.20
N ALA A 383 -19.02 -38.42 0.39
CA ALA A 383 -18.98 -38.61 -1.07
C ALA A 383 -18.13 -39.82 -1.53
N VAL A 384 -17.61 -40.63 -0.60
CA VAL A 384 -16.76 -41.80 -0.90
C VAL A 384 -17.58 -42.87 -1.63
N GLY A 385 -17.14 -43.26 -2.84
CA GLY A 385 -17.81 -44.24 -3.69
C GLY A 385 -18.82 -43.66 -4.69
N THR A 386 -19.23 -42.40 -4.54
CA THR A 386 -20.13 -41.70 -5.47
C THR A 386 -19.33 -41.03 -6.59
N GLN A 387 -19.82 -41.03 -7.83
CA GLN A 387 -19.18 -40.28 -8.93
C GLN A 387 -19.71 -38.84 -9.00
N GLY A 388 -18.83 -37.86 -8.83
CA GLY A 388 -19.15 -36.44 -8.95
C GLY A 388 -17.89 -35.58 -9.04
N SER A 389 -17.96 -34.43 -9.72
CA SER A 389 -16.79 -33.58 -10.02
C SER A 389 -16.36 -32.68 -8.84
N GLY A 390 -17.23 -32.46 -7.85
CA GLY A 390 -17.00 -31.52 -6.74
C GLY A 390 -17.07 -30.04 -7.18
N ILE A 391 -17.86 -29.75 -8.22
CA ILE A 391 -17.90 -28.40 -8.81
C ILE A 391 -19.29 -27.78 -8.79
N GLY A 392 -20.35 -28.59 -8.75
CA GLY A 392 -21.73 -28.10 -8.77
C GLY A 392 -21.97 -27.01 -7.71
N LEU A 393 -21.78 -27.32 -6.43
CA LEU A 393 -22.03 -26.36 -5.34
C LEU A 393 -21.17 -25.10 -5.44
N ALA A 394 -19.93 -25.22 -5.93
CA ALA A 394 -19.06 -24.06 -6.16
C ALA A 394 -19.58 -23.15 -7.28
N LEU A 395 -20.19 -23.73 -8.33
CA LEU A 395 -20.84 -22.97 -9.39
C LEU A 395 -22.11 -22.28 -8.86
N ALA A 396 -22.95 -22.99 -8.10
CA ALA A 396 -24.15 -22.41 -7.49
C ALA A 396 -23.80 -21.25 -6.54
N ASP A 397 -22.81 -21.39 -5.68
CA ASP A 397 -22.34 -20.30 -4.79
C ASP A 397 -21.85 -19.09 -5.59
N GLN A 398 -21.09 -19.31 -6.67
CA GLN A 398 -20.60 -18.22 -7.52
C GLN A 398 -21.75 -17.49 -8.22
N LEU A 399 -22.72 -18.21 -8.78
CA LEU A 399 -23.89 -17.63 -9.44
C LEU A 399 -24.78 -16.89 -8.44
N MET A 400 -24.98 -17.45 -7.25
CA MET A 400 -25.71 -16.79 -6.16
C MET A 400 -25.03 -15.48 -5.76
N ARG A 401 -23.72 -15.49 -5.53
CA ARG A 401 -22.95 -14.26 -5.23
C ARG A 401 -23.07 -13.23 -6.34
N ALA A 402 -23.03 -13.65 -7.61
CA ALA A 402 -23.19 -12.76 -8.75
C ALA A 402 -24.59 -12.12 -8.78
N MET A 403 -25.62 -12.88 -8.40
CA MET A 403 -27.01 -12.40 -8.25
C MET A 403 -27.27 -11.72 -6.89
N GLN A 404 -26.23 -11.47 -6.09
CA GLN A 404 -26.32 -10.85 -4.75
C GLN A 404 -27.16 -11.66 -3.73
N GLY A 405 -27.25 -12.97 -3.93
CA GLY A 405 -27.81 -13.92 -2.97
C GLY A 405 -26.74 -14.82 -2.35
N ASP A 406 -27.16 -15.71 -1.46
CA ASP A 406 -26.29 -16.63 -0.72
C ASP A 406 -26.74 -18.09 -0.89
N LEU A 407 -25.77 -18.99 -1.05
CA LEU A 407 -25.99 -20.44 -0.94
C LEU A 407 -25.68 -20.87 0.51
N VAL A 408 -26.66 -21.49 1.17
CA VAL A 408 -26.51 -21.99 2.55
C VAL A 408 -26.80 -23.48 2.61
N ILE A 409 -26.02 -24.21 3.41
CA ILE A 409 -26.20 -25.64 3.66
C ILE A 409 -26.67 -25.81 5.11
N ALA A 410 -27.85 -26.37 5.29
CA ALA A 410 -28.45 -26.68 6.59
C ALA A 410 -28.77 -28.18 6.69
N ASP A 411 -29.11 -28.64 7.90
CA ASP A 411 -29.60 -30.00 8.12
C ASP A 411 -31.12 -30.04 7.91
N ALA A 412 -31.60 -31.09 7.26
CA ALA A 412 -33.03 -31.33 7.11
C ALA A 412 -33.64 -31.86 8.42
N LYS A 413 -34.88 -31.45 8.76
CA LYS A 413 -35.56 -31.82 10.02
C LYS A 413 -35.73 -33.34 10.20
N GLU A 414 -35.86 -34.08 9.10
CA GLU A 414 -36.07 -35.53 9.08
C GLU A 414 -34.79 -36.32 8.76
N GLY A 415 -33.63 -35.65 8.75
CA GLY A 415 -32.34 -36.20 8.32
C GLY A 415 -32.04 -35.89 6.85
N GLY A 416 -30.75 -35.71 6.55
CA GLY A 416 -30.26 -35.29 5.23
C GLY A 416 -29.89 -33.80 5.15
N SER A 417 -29.86 -33.24 3.94
CA SER A 417 -29.40 -31.86 3.73
C SER A 417 -30.53 -30.96 3.24
N ASP A 418 -30.51 -29.71 3.69
CA ASP A 418 -31.31 -28.62 3.13
C ASP A 418 -30.36 -27.61 2.45
N LEU A 419 -30.36 -27.64 1.12
CA LEU A 419 -29.60 -26.71 0.30
C LEU A 419 -30.47 -25.50 -0.01
N GLN A 420 -30.06 -24.33 0.47
CA GLN A 420 -30.87 -23.12 0.48
C GLN A 420 -30.28 -22.05 -0.44
N LEU A 421 -31.08 -21.53 -1.37
CA LEU A 421 -30.77 -20.32 -2.13
C LEU A 421 -31.49 -19.13 -1.49
N ARG A 422 -30.74 -18.18 -0.94
CA ARG A 422 -31.28 -17.03 -0.22
C ARG A 422 -31.12 -15.76 -1.03
N PHE A 423 -32.21 -15.03 -1.21
CA PHE A 423 -32.26 -13.74 -1.90
C PHE A 423 -32.74 -12.67 -0.94
N LYS A 424 -32.08 -11.51 -0.92
CA LYS A 424 -32.60 -10.35 -0.19
C LYS A 424 -33.80 -9.77 -0.93
N LEU A 425 -34.87 -9.53 -0.19
CA LEU A 425 -36.06 -8.84 -0.68
C LEU A 425 -35.77 -7.34 -0.71
N TRP A 426 -35.55 -6.79 -1.91
CA TRP A 426 -35.44 -5.35 -2.11
C TRP A 426 -36.79 -4.75 -2.46
N PRO A 427 -37.22 -3.66 -1.80
CA PRO A 427 -38.51 -3.03 -2.09
C PRO A 427 -38.66 -2.49 -3.52
N ASP A 428 -37.58 -2.00 -4.17
CA ASP A 428 -37.75 -1.09 -5.32
C ASP A 428 -36.83 -1.30 -6.55
N GLN A 429 -35.81 -2.17 -6.52
CA GLN A 429 -34.79 -2.20 -7.60
C GLN A 429 -35.15 -3.05 -8.84
N CYS A 430 -35.89 -4.15 -8.69
CA CYS A 430 -36.22 -5.01 -9.85
C CYS A 430 -37.44 -4.52 -10.65
N LEU A 431 -38.34 -3.77 -10.01
CA LEU A 431 -39.59 -3.29 -10.62
C LEU A 431 -39.40 -2.06 -11.54
N GLN A 432 -38.24 -1.39 -11.50
CA GLN A 432 -37.98 -0.19 -12.31
C GLN A 432 -37.56 -0.51 -13.76
N GLU A 433 -37.02 -1.70 -14.05
CA GLU A 433 -36.61 -2.07 -15.43
C GLU A 433 -37.75 -2.70 -16.26
N GLU A 434 -38.78 -3.27 -15.64
CA GLU A 434 -39.97 -3.76 -16.36
C GLU A 434 -40.90 -2.64 -16.83
N ALA A 435 -40.85 -1.45 -16.22
CA ALA A 435 -41.69 -0.32 -16.61
C ALA A 435 -41.21 0.46 -17.85
N VAL A 436 -40.09 0.06 -18.47
CA VAL A 436 -39.46 0.76 -19.61
C VAL A 436 -39.36 -0.11 -20.88
N ARG A 437 -40.00 -1.28 -20.92
CA ARG A 437 -40.23 -2.07 -22.15
C ARG A 437 -41.72 -2.22 -22.41
#